data_AF-A0AA44II67-F1
#
_entry.id   AF-A0AA44II67-F1
#
_cell.length_a   1.000
_cell.length_b   1.000
_cell.length_c   1.000
_cell.angle_alpha   90.00
_cell.angle_beta   90.00
_cell.angle_gamma   90.00
#
_symmetry.space_group_name_H-M   'P 1'
#
loop_
_entity.id
_entity.type
_entity.pdbx_description
1 polymer ?
#
loop_
_entity_poly.entity_id
_entity_poly.type
_entity_poly.pdbx_seq_one_letter_code
_entity_poly.pdbx_strand_id
1 'polypeptide(L)'
;MSTYIIVSAVFVPIYLIYNYRCYKKNQVSYWITQGMLWEDSLKVIDSSYYDFQYKSCIKSCVLLFIIIILGTLLDWEATFLIVFLISFHGTVSMTKHFAFKKNYLLKSKDE
;
A
#
# COMPACT_ATOMS: atom_id res chain seq x y z
N MET A 1 -13.44 -7.82 21.17
CA MET A 1 -12.50 -7.44 20.10
C MET A 1 -13.21 -6.44 19.20
N SER A 2 -12.67 -5.22 19.08
CA SER A 2 -13.29 -4.14 18.31
C SER A 2 -13.54 -4.56 16.85
N THR A 3 -14.71 -4.25 16.30
CA THR A 3 -15.07 -4.51 14.89
C THR A 3 -14.01 -3.98 13.92
N TYR A 4 -13.38 -2.84 14.26
CA TYR A 4 -12.32 -2.24 13.46
C TYR A 4 -11.07 -3.12 13.37
N ILE A 5 -10.69 -3.78 14.48
CA ILE A 5 -9.55 -4.71 14.50
C ILE A 5 -9.81 -5.91 13.59
N ILE A 6 -11.03 -6.47 13.63
CA ILE A 6 -11.41 -7.59 12.76
C ILE A 6 -11.37 -7.17 11.28
N VAL A 7 -11.98 -6.03 10.94
CA VAL A 7 -11.99 -5.52 9.56
C VAL A 7 -10.57 -5.26 9.07
N SER A 8 -9.71 -4.63 9.89
CA SER A 8 -8.31 -4.42 9.56
C SER A 8 -7.53 -5.73 9.39
N ALA A 9 -7.77 -6.73 10.24
CA ALA A 9 -7.13 -8.04 10.14
C ALA A 9 -7.51 -8.79 8.86
N VAL A 10 -8.75 -8.63 8.38
CA VAL A 10 -9.21 -9.18 7.09
C VAL A 10 -8.68 -8.34 5.90
N PHE A 11 -8.56 -7.03 6.06
CA PHE A 11 -8.04 -6.15 5.00
C PHE A 11 -6.61 -6.48 4.60
N VAL A 12 -5.70 -6.73 5.56
CA VAL A 12 -4.27 -6.98 5.27
C VAL A 12 -4.04 -8.16 4.30
N PRO A 13 -4.61 -9.37 4.50
CA PRO A 13 -4.45 -10.47 3.54
C PRO A 13 -5.10 -10.16 2.19
N ILE A 14 -6.23 -9.45 2.15
CA ILE A 14 -6.85 -9.02 0.87
C ILE A 14 -5.90 -8.08 0.11
N TYR A 15 -5.31 -7.10 0.80
CA TYR A 15 -4.34 -6.17 0.23
C TYR A 15 -3.09 -6.90 -0.30
N LEU A 16 -2.58 -7.88 0.44
CA LEU A 16 -1.45 -8.70 0.02
C LEU A 16 -1.77 -9.53 -1.23
N ILE A 17 -2.90 -10.25 -1.24
CA ILE A 17 -3.35 -11.06 -2.38
C ILE A 17 -3.57 -10.18 -3.61
N TYR A 18 -4.18 -9.01 -3.44
CA TYR A 18 -4.37 -8.05 -4.52
C TYR A 18 -3.03 -7.63 -5.15
N ASN A 19 -2.06 -7.22 -4.34
CA ASN A 19 -0.75 -6.79 -4.87
C ASN A 19 0.07 -7.95 -5.44
N TYR A 20 -0.11 -9.18 -4.94
CA TYR A 20 0.45 -10.37 -5.57
C TYR A 20 -0.11 -10.59 -6.98
N ARG A 21 -1.43 -10.41 -7.18
CA ARG A 21 -2.05 -10.47 -8.51
C ARG A 21 -1.51 -9.37 -9.42
N CYS A 22 -1.34 -8.14 -8.91
CA CYS A 22 -0.73 -7.04 -9.65
C CYS A 22 0.70 -7.38 -10.09
N TYR A 23 1.51 -7.94 -9.20
CA TYR A 23 2.86 -8.42 -9.53
C TYR A 23 2.84 -9.46 -10.64
N LYS A 24 1.99 -10.48 -10.54
CA LYS A 24 1.88 -11.55 -11.55
C LYS A 24 1.42 -11.06 -12.92
N LYS A 25 0.66 -9.97 -12.96
CA LYS A 25 0.12 -9.38 -14.19
C LYS A 25 0.92 -8.18 -14.70
N ASN A 26 2.05 -7.85 -14.06
CA ASN A 26 2.79 -6.62 -14.37
C ASN A 26 1.88 -5.38 -14.39
N GLN A 27 1.03 -5.27 -13.37
CA GLN A 27 0.06 -4.18 -13.23
C GLN A 27 0.46 -3.27 -12.06
N VAL A 28 0.34 -1.96 -12.27
CA VAL A 28 0.46 -0.97 -11.19
C VAL A 28 -0.73 -1.12 -10.26
N SER A 29 -0.47 -1.18 -8.96
CA SER A 29 -1.48 -1.30 -7.92
C SER A 29 -2.39 -0.06 -7.91
N TYR A 30 -3.70 -0.25 -7.83
CA TYR A 30 -4.66 0.84 -7.75
C TYR A 30 -4.36 1.80 -6.59
N TRP A 31 -3.86 1.27 -5.48
CA TRP A 31 -3.47 2.06 -4.32
C TRP A 31 -2.33 3.05 -4.62
N ILE A 32 -1.48 2.77 -5.61
CA ILE A 32 -0.42 3.69 -6.05
C ILE A 32 -0.97 4.76 -7.00
N THR A 33 -1.93 4.40 -7.86
CA THR A 33 -2.55 5.32 -8.83
C THR A 33 -3.56 6.25 -8.16
N GLN A 34 -4.16 5.85 -7.04
CA GLN A 34 -5.17 6.61 -6.31
C GLN A 34 -4.68 8.03 -5.92
N GLY A 35 -5.58 9.01 -6.02
CA GLY A 35 -5.31 10.41 -5.66
C GLY A 35 -4.48 11.19 -6.68
N MET A 36 -4.21 10.61 -7.85
CA MET A 36 -3.75 11.38 -9.01
C MET A 36 -4.95 11.84 -9.81
N LEU A 37 -5.05 13.15 -10.10
CA LEU A 37 -6.00 13.71 -11.08
C LEU A 37 -5.79 13.16 -12.51
N TRP A 38 -4.81 12.27 -12.69
CA TRP A 38 -4.34 11.70 -13.95
C TRP A 38 -4.15 10.19 -13.77
N GLU A 39 -5.20 9.48 -13.31
CA GLU A 39 -5.16 8.02 -13.07
C GLU A 39 -4.67 7.22 -14.30
N ASP A 40 -4.84 7.76 -15.51
CA ASP A 40 -4.41 7.16 -16.78
C ASP A 40 -2.93 7.43 -17.16
N SER A 41 -2.16 8.13 -16.32
CA SER A 41 -0.93 8.79 -16.75
C SER A 41 0.35 8.24 -16.11
N LEU A 42 0.36 7.04 -15.53
CA LEU A 42 1.57 6.46 -14.94
C LEU A 42 2.23 5.51 -15.93
N LYS A 43 3.42 5.87 -16.41
CA LYS A 43 4.23 5.03 -17.30
C LYS A 43 5.28 4.30 -16.46
N VAL A 44 5.27 2.97 -16.51
CA VAL A 44 6.34 2.15 -15.91
C VAL A 44 7.53 2.15 -16.86
N ILE A 45 8.67 2.67 -16.41
CA ILE A 45 9.88 2.78 -17.23
C ILE A 45 10.79 1.55 -17.02
N ASP A 46 10.73 0.95 -15.83
CA ASP A 46 11.52 -0.21 -15.45
C ASP A 46 10.61 -1.31 -14.88
N SER A 47 10.64 -2.48 -15.52
CA SER A 47 9.88 -3.67 -15.10
C SER A 47 10.23 -4.17 -13.68
N SER A 48 11.41 -3.83 -13.14
CA SER A 48 11.77 -4.12 -11.75
C SER A 48 10.84 -3.43 -10.74
N TYR A 49 10.07 -2.43 -11.19
CA TYR A 49 9.00 -1.79 -10.44
C TYR A 49 8.01 -2.77 -9.81
N TYR A 50 7.58 -3.81 -10.54
CA TYR A 50 6.54 -4.71 -10.05
C TYR A 50 7.03 -5.54 -8.84
N ASP A 51 8.30 -5.96 -8.86
CA ASP A 51 8.95 -6.61 -7.73
C ASP A 51 9.12 -5.63 -6.55
N PHE A 52 9.55 -4.39 -6.83
CA PHE A 52 9.63 -3.33 -5.84
C PHE A 52 8.28 -3.04 -5.16
N GLN A 53 7.21 -2.92 -5.94
CA GLN A 53 5.84 -2.70 -5.47
C GLN A 53 5.41 -3.84 -4.54
N TYR A 54 5.62 -5.09 -4.95
CA TYR A 54 5.22 -6.24 -4.15
C TYR A 54 6.03 -6.36 -2.85
N LYS A 55 7.36 -6.20 -2.91
CA LYS A 55 8.22 -6.19 -1.71
C LYS A 55 7.86 -5.06 -0.76
N SER A 56 7.47 -3.90 -1.28
CA SER A 56 7.01 -2.77 -0.45
C SER A 56 5.66 -3.07 0.19
N CYS A 57 4.73 -3.70 -0.54
CA CYS A 57 3.46 -4.20 0.01
C CYS A 57 3.67 -5.19 1.17
N ILE A 58 4.60 -6.14 1.07
CA ILE A 58 4.93 -7.06 2.16
C ILE A 58 5.38 -6.29 3.40
N LYS A 59 6.27 -5.30 3.25
CA LYS A 59 6.74 -4.45 4.37
C LYS A 59 5.58 -3.68 5.01
N SER A 60 4.68 -3.11 4.19
CA SER A 60 3.45 -2.47 4.69
C SER A 60 2.59 -3.45 5.48
N CYS A 61 2.37 -4.67 4.96
CA CYS A 61 1.56 -5.68 5.64
C CYS A 61 2.14 -6.06 7.00
N VAL A 62 3.47 -6.23 7.09
CA VAL A 62 4.15 -6.51 8.37
C VAL A 62 3.91 -5.38 9.38
N LEU A 63 4.07 -4.11 8.96
CA LEU A 63 3.79 -2.96 9.81
C LEU A 63 2.33 -2.94 10.29
N LEU A 64 1.38 -3.17 9.38
CA LEU A 64 -0.04 -3.17 9.72
C LEU A 64 -0.41 -4.32 10.66
N PHE A 65 0.19 -5.50 10.52
CA PHE A 65 0.03 -6.60 11.46
C PHE A 65 0.56 -6.24 12.86
N ILE A 66 1.71 -5.58 12.95
CA ILE A 66 2.23 -5.09 14.23
C ILE A 66 1.22 -4.13 14.88
N ILE A 67 0.65 -3.20 14.10
CA ILE A 67 -0.37 -2.26 14.60
C ILE A 67 -1.64 -2.98 15.06
N ILE A 68 -2.09 -4.01 14.34
CA ILE A 68 -3.24 -4.85 14.75
C ILE A 68 -2.97 -5.53 16.09
N ILE A 69 -1.79 -6.13 16.26
CA ILE A 69 -1.40 -6.79 17.51
C ILE A 69 -1.35 -5.78 18.65
N LEU A 70 -0.68 -4.64 18.46
CA LEU A 70 -0.60 -3.57 19.47
C LEU A 70 -1.97 -3.01 19.82
N GLY A 71 -2.82 -2.73 18.83
CA GLY A 71 -4.17 -2.22 19.05
C GLY A 71 -5.06 -3.21 19.81
N THR A 72 -4.86 -4.51 19.59
CA THR A 72 -5.57 -5.56 20.34
C THR A 72 -5.08 -5.66 21.78
N LEU A 73 -3.76 -5.56 22.02
CA LEU A 73 -3.17 -5.66 23.36
C LEU A 73 -3.40 -4.43 24.23
N LEU A 74 -3.44 -3.24 23.62
CA LEU A 74 -3.59 -1.96 24.31
C LEU A 74 -5.03 -1.44 24.34
N ASP A 75 -5.99 -2.24 23.85
CA ASP A 75 -7.41 -1.91 23.72
C ASP A 75 -7.67 -0.53 23.11
N TRP A 76 -7.00 -0.26 21.98
CA TRP A 76 -7.19 0.97 21.24
C TRP A 76 -8.56 0.94 20.57
N GLU A 77 -9.53 1.65 21.15
CA GLU A 77 -10.90 1.74 20.63
C GLU A 77 -10.95 2.47 19.27
N ALA A 78 -11.49 3.70 19.21
CA ALA A 78 -11.61 4.45 17.95
C ALA A 78 -10.24 4.89 17.38
N THR A 79 -9.24 5.11 18.24
CA THR A 79 -7.89 5.54 17.85
C THR A 79 -7.17 4.52 16.99
N PHE A 80 -7.49 3.22 17.14
CA PHE A 80 -6.89 2.15 16.33
C PHE A 80 -7.12 2.38 14.83
N LEU A 81 -8.36 2.69 14.43
CA LEU A 81 -8.70 2.85 13.03
C LEU A 81 -7.92 4.02 12.40
N ILE A 82 -7.77 5.12 13.15
CA ILE A 82 -7.02 6.30 12.70
C ILE A 82 -5.55 5.93 12.48
N VAL A 83 -4.91 5.30 13.48
CA VAL A 83 -3.50 4.89 13.39
C VAL A 83 -3.29 3.90 12.23
N PHE A 84 -4.19 2.94 12.06
CA PHE A 84 -4.16 1.96 10.99
C PHE A 84 -4.24 2.62 9.60
N LEU A 85 -5.21 3.50 9.39
CA LEU A 85 -5.41 4.20 8.11
C LEU A 85 -4.23 5.12 7.79
N ILE A 86 -3.76 5.92 8.75
CA ILE A 86 -2.59 6.79 8.56
C ILE A 86 -1.37 5.96 8.19
N SER A 87 -1.13 4.84 8.87
CA SER A 87 0.01 3.96 8.58
C SER A 87 -0.10 3.34 7.19
N PHE A 88 -1.29 2.88 6.81
CA PHE A 88 -1.53 2.34 5.48
C PHE A 88 -1.25 3.38 4.39
N HIS A 89 -1.92 4.53 4.43
CA HIS A 89 -1.74 5.59 3.44
C HIS A 89 -0.31 6.18 3.45
N GLY A 90 0.32 6.26 4.61
CA GLY A 90 1.72 6.65 4.76
C GLY A 90 2.66 5.70 4.01
N THR A 91 2.52 4.39 4.19
CA THR A 91 3.37 3.42 3.48
C THR A 91 3.13 3.40 1.97
N VAL A 92 1.88 3.56 1.53
CA VAL A 92 1.53 3.69 0.10
C VAL A 92 2.19 4.94 -0.50
N SER A 93 2.10 6.07 0.20
CA SER A 93 2.71 7.34 -0.22
C SER A 93 4.24 7.26 -0.28
N MET A 94 4.87 6.62 0.71
CA MET A 94 6.32 6.38 0.70
C MET A 94 6.72 5.48 -0.48
N THR A 95 6.00 4.39 -0.71
CA THR A 95 6.27 3.47 -1.84
C THR A 95 6.22 4.22 -3.17
N LYS A 96 5.19 5.05 -3.35
CA LYS A 96 5.02 5.91 -4.52
C LYS A 96 6.18 6.90 -4.67
N HIS A 97 6.53 7.62 -3.60
CA HIS A 97 7.65 8.55 -3.60
C HIS A 97 8.97 7.87 -4.00
N PHE A 98 9.27 6.70 -3.44
CA PHE A 98 10.48 5.95 -3.78
C PHE A 98 10.46 5.41 -5.21
N ALA A 99 9.29 5.03 -5.73
CA ALA A 99 9.17 4.58 -7.12
C ALA A 99 9.56 5.68 -8.12
N PHE A 100 9.10 6.92 -7.89
CA PHE A 100 9.54 8.07 -8.69
C PHE A 100 11.01 8.40 -8.47
N LYS A 101 11.48 8.43 -7.21
CA LYS A 101 12.89 8.74 -6.90
C LYS A 101 13.87 7.75 -7.53
N LYS A 102 13.47 6.49 -7.72
CA LYS A 102 14.26 5.44 -8.36
C LYS A 102 14.05 5.35 -9.88
N ASN A 103 13.28 6.25 -10.48
CA ASN A 103 12.93 6.25 -11.91
C ASN A 103 12.21 4.97 -12.37
N TYR A 104 11.48 4.31 -11.47
CA TYR A 104 10.63 3.18 -11.84
C TYR A 104 9.35 3.64 -12.56
N LEU A 105 8.84 4.80 -12.17
CA LEU A 105 7.62 5.40 -12.71
C LEU A 105 7.91 6.80 -13.27
N LEU A 106 7.27 7.14 -14.39
CA LEU A 106 7.17 8.50 -14.93
C LEU A 106 5.71 8.98 -14.87
N LYS A 107 5.53 10.30 -14.73
CA LYS A 107 4.26 10.92 -15.06
C LYS A 107 4.21 11.10 -16.59
N SER A 108 3.14 10.64 -17.23
CA SER A 108 2.94 10.68 -18.68
C SER A 108 2.80 12.09 -19.26
N LYS A 109 2.78 13.14 -18.43
CA LYS A 109 2.77 14.55 -18.87
C LYS A 109 4.15 15.20 -18.93
N ASP A 110 5.19 14.50 -18.49
CA ASP A 110 6.56 15.02 -18.46
C ASP A 110 7.37 14.58 -19.70
N GLU A 111 6.70 14.38 -20.85
CA GLU A 111 7.34 14.29 -22.19
C GLU A 111 7.36 15.66 -22.88
#